data_AF-A0A3D2SMT7-F1
#
_entry.id   AF-A0A3D2SMT7-F1
#
_cell.length_a   1.000
_cell.length_b   1.000
_cell.length_c   1.000
_cell.angle_alpha   90.00
_cell.angle_beta   90.00
_cell.angle_gamma   90.00
#
_symmetry.space_group_name_H-M   'P 1'
#
loop_
_entity.id
_entity.type
_entity.pdbx_description
1 polymer ?
#
loop_
_entity_poly.entity_id
_entity_poly.type
_entity_poly.pdbx_seq_one_letter_code
_entity_poly.pdbx_strand_id
1 'polypeptide(L)'
;GILPIDSLDLVGKTRPERMFEVDRTQRLDWDTLRTKVQKDGMRNSNVMAIAPTATISNICGVSQSIEPTFQNLYVKSNLSGEFTVINPYLVRALKDRGLWDSVMVNDLKHFEGSVQKISRIPEELKAIFATAFEVEPRWIVDAASRRQKWIDQAQSLNLYIAGANGKKLDITYKMAWLRGLKTTYYL
;
A
#
# COMPACT_ATOMS: atom_id res chain seq x y z
N GLY A 1 4.44 -29.53 -4.66
CA GLY A 1 4.72 -28.50 -5.68
C GLY A 1 3.47 -27.76 -6.07
N ILE A 2 2.73 -27.22 -5.09
CA ILE A 2 1.68 -26.23 -5.34
C ILE A 2 2.26 -24.95 -4.76
N LEU A 3 2.60 -24.00 -5.63
CA LEU A 3 3.15 -22.71 -5.23
C LEU A 3 2.00 -21.74 -4.88
N PRO A 4 2.27 -20.58 -4.25
CA PRO A 4 1.22 -19.62 -3.92
C PRO A 4 0.32 -19.23 -5.10
N ILE A 5 0.90 -19.12 -6.31
CA ILE A 5 0.14 -18.79 -7.52
C ILE A 5 -0.84 -19.91 -7.92
N ASP A 6 -0.43 -21.17 -7.75
CA ASP A 6 -1.24 -22.35 -8.04
C ASP A 6 -2.39 -22.49 -7.01
N SER A 7 -2.17 -22.05 -5.77
CA SER A 7 -3.17 -22.10 -4.70
C SER A 7 -4.43 -21.31 -5.01
N LEU A 8 -4.34 -20.29 -5.86
CA LEU A 8 -5.50 -19.49 -6.25
C LEU A 8 -6.56 -20.29 -7.01
N ASP A 9 -6.15 -21.32 -7.75
CA ASP A 9 -7.11 -22.16 -8.48
C ASP A 9 -7.86 -23.10 -7.54
N LEU A 10 -7.21 -23.52 -6.46
CA LEU A 10 -7.88 -24.24 -5.37
C LEU A 10 -8.90 -23.34 -4.66
N VAL A 11 -8.51 -22.10 -4.35
CA VAL A 11 -9.44 -21.12 -3.75
C VAL A 11 -10.61 -20.83 -4.69
N GLY A 12 -10.33 -20.59 -5.98
CA GLY A 12 -11.35 -20.31 -6.99
C GLY A 12 -12.43 -21.39 -7.07
N LYS A 13 -12.04 -22.68 -6.95
CA LYS A 13 -12.99 -23.81 -6.93
C LYS A 13 -13.93 -23.82 -5.72
N THR A 14 -13.52 -23.22 -4.60
CA THR A 14 -14.32 -23.14 -3.36
C THR A 14 -15.20 -21.89 -3.29
N ARG A 15 -15.00 -20.94 -4.21
CA ARG A 15 -15.76 -19.68 -4.23
C ARG A 15 -16.99 -19.82 -5.13
N PRO A 16 -18.09 -19.10 -4.83
CA PRO A 16 -19.21 -19.04 -5.74
C PRO A 16 -18.80 -18.53 -7.12
N GLU A 17 -19.54 -18.94 -8.15
CA GLU A 17 -19.27 -18.56 -9.53
C GLU A 17 -19.18 -17.04 -9.66
N ARG A 18 -18.18 -16.53 -10.41
CA ARG A 18 -17.93 -15.10 -10.64
C ARG A 18 -17.63 -14.28 -9.37
N MET A 19 -17.39 -14.92 -8.22
CA MET A 19 -17.07 -14.25 -6.95
C MET A 19 -15.59 -14.38 -6.54
N PHE A 20 -14.71 -14.60 -7.52
CA PHE A 20 -13.27 -14.63 -7.31
C PHE A 20 -12.54 -14.07 -8.54
N GLU A 21 -12.13 -12.81 -8.46
CA GLU A 21 -11.57 -12.06 -9.58
C GLU A 21 -10.14 -11.60 -9.24
N VAL A 22 -9.16 -12.43 -9.55
CA VAL A 22 -7.74 -12.18 -9.22
C VAL A 22 -6.88 -12.32 -10.48
N ASP A 23 -5.98 -11.36 -10.68
CA ASP A 23 -5.01 -11.37 -11.79
C ASP A 23 -4.07 -12.59 -11.68
N ARG A 24 -4.06 -13.41 -12.74
CA ARG A 24 -3.23 -14.62 -12.86
C ARG A 24 -1.91 -14.41 -13.61
N THR A 25 -1.63 -13.19 -14.06
CA THR A 25 -0.45 -12.90 -14.87
C THR A 25 0.84 -13.29 -14.15
N GLN A 26 1.72 -14.02 -14.84
CA GLN A 26 3.05 -14.42 -14.38
C GLN A 26 4.09 -13.91 -15.39
N ARG A 27 5.30 -13.61 -14.93
CA ARG A 27 6.39 -13.08 -15.79
C ARG A 27 7.70 -13.84 -15.67
N LEU A 28 7.75 -14.88 -14.83
CA LEU A 28 8.94 -15.68 -14.56
C LEU A 28 8.62 -17.16 -14.81
N ASP A 29 9.66 -17.96 -15.03
CA ASP A 29 9.56 -19.42 -15.11
C ASP A 29 9.38 -20.02 -13.71
N TRP A 30 8.12 -20.31 -13.37
CA TRP A 30 7.76 -20.96 -12.11
C TRP A 30 7.79 -22.48 -12.19
N ASP A 31 7.87 -23.06 -13.38
CA ASP A 31 7.83 -24.52 -13.59
C ASP A 31 9.16 -25.15 -13.18
N THR A 32 10.28 -24.51 -13.53
CA THR A 32 11.61 -24.91 -13.08
C THR A 32 11.71 -24.87 -11.55
N LEU A 33 11.21 -23.79 -10.92
CA LEU A 33 11.22 -23.68 -9.46
C LEU A 33 10.32 -24.74 -8.80
N ARG A 34 9.12 -24.98 -9.34
CA ARG A 34 8.19 -26.00 -8.83
C ARG A 34 8.83 -27.39 -8.83
N THR A 35 9.51 -27.74 -9.93
CA THR A 35 10.22 -29.02 -10.08
C THR A 35 11.32 -29.16 -9.04
N LYS A 36 12.11 -28.10 -8.83
CA LYS A 36 13.16 -28.07 -7.81
C LYS A 36 12.59 -28.28 -6.41
N VAL A 37 11.54 -27.55 -6.05
CA VAL A 37 10.87 -27.66 -4.74
C VAL A 37 10.30 -29.06 -4.50
N GLN A 38 9.78 -29.73 -5.54
CA GLN A 38 9.29 -31.11 -5.42
C GLN A 38 10.41 -32.12 -5.23
N LYS A 39 11.54 -31.93 -5.93
CA LYS A 39 12.69 -32.84 -5.88
C LYS A 39 13.48 -32.70 -4.58
N ASP A 40 13.85 -31.48 -4.24
CA ASP A 40 14.81 -31.20 -3.16
C ASP A 40 14.09 -30.86 -1.84
N GLY A 41 12.78 -30.59 -1.89
CA GLY A 41 12.00 -30.10 -0.78
C GLY A 41 12.23 -28.61 -0.49
N MET A 42 11.60 -28.13 0.59
CA MET A 42 11.83 -26.80 1.16
C MET A 42 12.07 -26.92 2.65
N ARG A 43 12.92 -26.05 3.20
CA ARG A 43 13.25 -26.05 4.63
C ARG A 43 12.12 -25.51 5.50
N ASN A 44 11.39 -24.52 5.01
CA ASN A 44 10.37 -23.78 5.74
C ASN A 44 8.98 -24.11 5.20
N SER A 45 7.98 -24.25 6.08
CA SER A 45 6.57 -24.47 5.68
C SER A 45 5.95 -23.21 5.07
N ASN A 46 6.37 -22.04 5.54
CA ASN A 46 5.93 -20.72 5.08
C ASN A 46 7.13 -19.78 5.02
N VAL A 47 7.14 -18.84 4.07
CA VAL A 47 8.28 -17.98 3.76
C VAL A 47 7.95 -16.50 3.72
N MET A 48 6.70 -16.09 3.44
CA MET A 48 6.39 -14.68 3.22
C MET A 48 5.16 -14.21 4.01
N ALA A 49 5.34 -13.13 4.75
CA ALA A 49 4.27 -12.34 5.36
C ALA A 49 4.68 -10.87 5.33
N ILE A 50 3.72 -9.97 5.12
CA ILE A 50 3.96 -8.52 5.19
C ILE A 50 3.36 -8.01 6.50
N ALA A 51 4.23 -7.78 7.49
CA ALA A 51 3.87 -7.27 8.80
C ALA A 51 3.99 -5.73 8.88
N PRO A 52 3.44 -5.08 9.92
CA PRO A 52 3.71 -3.69 10.21
C PRO A 52 5.20 -3.50 10.54
N THR A 53 5.78 -2.37 10.10
CA THR A 53 7.22 -2.08 10.24
C THR A 53 7.49 -0.75 10.95
N ALA A 54 6.54 -0.26 11.77
CA ALA A 54 6.60 1.07 12.39
C ALA A 54 7.98 1.43 13.00
N THR A 55 8.54 0.57 13.86
CA THR A 55 9.84 0.85 14.49
C THR A 55 11.00 0.76 13.50
N ILE A 56 11.10 -0.32 12.72
CA ILE A 56 12.25 -0.55 11.83
C ILE A 56 12.28 0.40 10.63
N SER A 57 11.12 0.82 10.13
CA SER A 57 11.02 1.82 9.06
C SER A 57 11.49 3.20 9.54
N ASN A 58 11.15 3.58 10.79
CA ASN A 58 11.68 4.79 11.42
C ASN A 58 13.21 4.73 11.59
N ILE A 59 13.77 3.58 11.99
CA ILE A 59 15.22 3.39 12.10
C ILE A 59 15.90 3.53 10.74
N CYS A 60 15.33 2.92 9.69
CA CYS A 60 15.88 2.96 8.34
C CYS A 60 15.57 4.25 7.57
N GLY A 61 14.67 5.11 8.07
CA GLY A 61 14.24 6.33 7.38
C GLY A 61 13.43 6.07 6.11
N VAL A 62 12.61 5.01 6.08
CA VAL A 62 11.77 4.62 4.93
C VAL A 62 10.28 4.60 5.29
N SER A 63 9.41 4.49 4.29
CA SER A 63 7.97 4.35 4.51
C SER A 63 7.60 3.05 5.23
N GLN A 64 6.45 3.04 5.89
CA GLN A 64 5.98 1.90 6.66
C GLN A 64 5.38 0.84 5.73
N SER A 65 6.04 -0.31 5.64
CA SER A 65 5.52 -1.52 4.99
C SER A 65 4.98 -1.23 3.58
N ILE A 66 3.71 -1.52 3.34
CA ILE A 66 2.98 -1.29 2.08
C ILE A 66 2.00 -0.12 2.16
N GLU A 67 2.13 0.73 3.17
CA GLU A 67 1.20 1.82 3.43
C GLU A 67 1.45 3.01 2.50
N PRO A 68 0.39 3.66 1.97
CA PRO A 68 0.53 4.99 1.39
C PRO A 68 0.99 5.99 2.46
N THR A 69 1.61 7.08 2.04
CA THR A 69 2.02 8.15 2.96
C THR A 69 0.78 8.73 3.66
N PHE A 70 0.72 8.61 4.99
CA PHE A 70 -0.43 9.09 5.76
C PHE A 70 -0.60 10.61 5.64
N GLN A 71 0.49 11.36 5.80
CA GLN A 71 0.57 12.81 5.62
C GLN A 71 1.95 13.18 5.08
N ASN A 72 2.04 14.12 4.14
CA ASN A 72 3.35 14.61 3.67
C ASN A 72 3.99 15.61 4.65
N LEU A 73 3.28 16.02 5.69
CA LEU A 73 3.75 16.91 6.73
C LEU A 73 3.22 16.41 8.07
N TYR A 74 4.09 16.20 9.05
CA TYR A 74 3.71 15.86 10.41
C TYR A 74 4.58 16.59 11.43
N VAL A 75 4.03 16.84 12.61
CA VAL A 75 4.76 17.48 13.71
C VAL A 75 5.27 16.41 14.66
N LYS A 76 6.57 16.44 14.93
CA LYS A 76 7.21 15.60 15.94
C LYS A 76 7.55 16.47 17.15
N SER A 77 6.84 16.27 18.25
CA SER A 77 7.13 16.92 19.53
C SER A 77 8.12 16.08 20.34
N ASN A 78 9.18 16.70 20.84
CA ASN A 78 10.13 16.10 21.77
C ASN A 78 10.42 17.05 22.94
N LEU A 79 11.31 16.65 23.87
CA LEU A 79 11.68 17.46 25.04
C LEU A 79 12.26 18.86 24.68
N SER A 80 12.69 19.06 23.43
CA SER A 80 13.31 20.29 22.93
C SER A 80 12.37 21.14 22.06
N GLY A 81 11.11 20.75 21.90
CA GLY A 81 10.10 21.50 21.15
C GLY A 81 9.41 20.70 20.04
N GLU A 82 8.71 21.43 19.16
CA GLU A 82 7.97 20.87 18.04
C GLU A 82 8.74 21.04 16.73
N PHE A 83 8.94 19.93 16.01
CA PHE A 83 9.65 19.93 14.73
C PHE A 83 8.70 19.48 13.63
N THR A 84 8.43 20.36 12.67
CA THR A 84 7.70 19.99 11.45
C THR A 84 8.61 19.16 10.55
N VAL A 85 8.21 17.93 10.25
CA VAL A 85 8.87 17.06 9.30
C VAL A 85 8.04 17.00 8.03
N ILE A 86 8.67 17.29 6.89
CA ILE A 86 8.04 17.26 5.56
C ILE A 86 8.64 16.09 4.78
N ASN A 87 7.81 15.41 4.00
CA ASN A 87 8.21 14.32 3.12
C ASN A 87 9.40 14.74 2.24
N PRO A 88 10.60 14.16 2.43
CA PRO A 88 11.80 14.60 1.73
C PRO A 88 11.71 14.39 0.21
N TYR A 89 10.93 13.40 -0.24
CA TYR A 89 10.69 13.15 -1.66
C TYR A 89 9.84 14.28 -2.29
N LEU A 90 8.84 14.80 -1.56
CA LEU A 90 8.04 15.94 -2.00
C LEU A 90 8.90 17.21 -2.08
N VAL A 91 9.70 17.48 -1.05
CA VAL A 91 10.62 18.64 -1.05
C VAL A 91 11.56 18.59 -2.25
N ARG A 92 12.15 17.42 -2.54
CA ARG A 92 13.02 17.24 -3.69
C ARG A 92 12.28 17.50 -5.01
N ALA A 93 11.11 16.89 -5.20
CA ALA A 93 10.32 17.07 -6.42
C ALA A 93 9.86 18.52 -6.65
N LEU A 94 9.59 19.26 -5.58
CA LEU A 94 9.26 20.69 -5.63
C LEU A 94 10.50 21.55 -5.95
N LYS A 95 11.66 21.23 -5.36
CA LYS A 95 12.93 21.90 -5.68
C LYS A 95 13.32 21.72 -7.14
N ASP A 96 13.19 20.50 -7.67
CA ASP A 96 13.51 20.18 -9.06
C ASP A 96 12.63 20.97 -10.06
N ARG A 97 11.45 21.44 -9.63
CA ARG A 97 10.54 22.29 -10.41
C ARG A 97 10.63 23.78 -10.08
N GLY A 98 11.54 24.19 -9.20
CA GLY A 98 11.62 25.58 -8.74
C GLY A 98 10.39 26.07 -7.94
N LEU A 99 9.62 25.14 -7.37
CA LEU A 99 8.39 25.43 -6.61
C LEU A 99 8.62 25.48 -5.10
N TRP A 100 9.84 25.23 -4.63
CA TRP A 100 10.18 25.20 -3.22
C TRP A 100 10.59 26.58 -2.69
N ASP A 101 9.63 27.27 -2.06
CA ASP A 101 9.83 28.57 -1.42
C ASP A 101 9.08 28.67 -0.08
N SER A 102 9.23 29.80 0.62
CA SER A 102 8.56 30.05 1.90
C SER A 102 7.03 30.03 1.80
N VAL A 103 6.47 30.44 0.65
CA VAL A 103 5.04 30.40 0.39
C VAL A 103 4.56 28.95 0.31
N MET A 104 5.27 28.09 -0.42
CA MET A 104 4.98 26.66 -0.52
C MET A 104 5.04 25.97 0.85
N VAL A 105 6.02 26.31 1.69
CA VAL A 105 6.09 25.78 3.06
C VAL A 105 4.86 26.18 3.88
N ASN A 106 4.40 27.42 3.75
CA ASN A 106 3.19 27.89 4.43
C ASN A 106 1.92 27.23 3.88
N ASP A 107 1.81 27.06 2.57
CA ASP A 107 0.69 26.36 1.94
C ASP A 107 0.62 24.90 2.41
N LEU A 108 1.77 24.19 2.44
CA LEU A 108 1.83 22.82 2.96
C LEU A 108 1.41 22.74 4.43
N LYS A 109 1.76 23.72 5.27
CA LYS A 109 1.27 23.78 6.66
C LYS A 109 -0.24 24.03 6.72
N HIS A 110 -0.73 24.97 5.93
CA HIS A 110 -2.15 25.33 5.88
C HIS A 110 -3.04 24.16 5.45
N PHE A 111 -2.57 23.35 4.49
CA PHE A 111 -3.27 22.17 4.01
C PHE A 111 -2.83 20.86 4.69
N GLU A 112 -2.15 20.94 5.84
CA GLU A 112 -1.74 19.78 6.65
C GLU A 112 -0.96 18.71 5.84
N GLY A 113 -0.13 19.17 4.90
CA GLY A 113 0.68 18.33 4.01
C GLY A 113 -0.05 17.81 2.77
N SER A 114 -1.34 18.08 2.60
CA SER A 114 -2.02 17.81 1.33
C SER A 114 -1.53 18.76 0.25
N VAL A 115 -1.23 18.18 -0.93
CA VAL A 115 -0.83 18.95 -2.12
C VAL A 115 -2.01 19.25 -3.05
N GLN A 116 -3.18 18.66 -2.80
CA GLN A 116 -4.29 18.64 -3.76
C GLN A 116 -4.85 20.04 -4.05
N LYS A 117 -4.92 20.88 -3.01
CA LYS A 117 -5.52 22.22 -3.07
C LYS A 117 -4.52 23.33 -3.43
N ILE A 118 -3.24 23.00 -3.59
CA ILE A 118 -2.20 23.98 -3.93
C ILE A 118 -2.14 24.12 -5.45
N SER A 119 -2.65 25.25 -5.97
CA SER A 119 -2.78 25.51 -7.42
C SER A 119 -1.45 25.52 -8.18
N ARG A 120 -0.35 25.89 -7.50
CA ARG A 120 1.00 25.94 -8.06
C ARG A 120 1.62 24.56 -8.30
N ILE A 121 1.10 23.51 -7.65
CA ILE A 121 1.61 22.15 -7.80
C ILE A 121 0.98 21.51 -9.05
N PRO A 122 1.77 21.02 -10.00
CA PRO A 122 1.25 20.32 -11.17
C PRO A 122 0.47 19.04 -10.81
N GLU A 123 -0.53 18.68 -11.61
CA GLU A 123 -1.40 17.53 -11.36
C GLU A 123 -0.62 16.21 -11.28
N GLU A 124 0.49 16.06 -12.01
CA GLU A 124 1.31 14.84 -11.89
C GLU A 124 1.93 14.68 -10.51
N LEU A 125 2.35 15.80 -9.88
CA LEU A 125 2.87 15.75 -8.52
C LEU A 125 1.76 15.55 -7.49
N LYS A 126 0.57 16.11 -7.73
CA LYS A 126 -0.59 15.85 -6.87
C LYS A 126 -0.98 14.39 -6.86
N ALA A 127 -0.92 13.72 -8.01
CA ALA A 127 -1.17 12.29 -8.10
C ALA A 127 -0.09 11.45 -7.38
N ILE A 128 1.19 11.80 -7.54
CA ILE A 128 2.32 11.08 -6.91
C ILE A 128 2.31 11.24 -5.37
N PHE A 129 1.99 12.43 -4.88
CA PHE A 129 2.03 12.77 -3.45
C PHE A 129 0.65 12.78 -2.80
N ALA A 130 -0.34 12.13 -3.41
CA ALA A 130 -1.63 11.86 -2.78
C ALA A 130 -1.43 11.09 -1.48
N THR A 131 -2.05 11.58 -0.41
CA THR A 131 -1.98 10.97 0.91
C THR A 131 -2.94 9.78 1.02
N ALA A 132 -2.82 9.01 2.10
CA ALA A 132 -3.60 7.80 2.34
C ALA A 132 -5.12 7.99 2.17
N PHE A 133 -5.67 9.12 2.60
CA PHE A 133 -7.10 9.43 2.49
C PHE A 133 -7.52 10.03 1.14
N GLU A 134 -6.56 10.40 0.30
CA GLU A 134 -6.78 10.97 -1.03
C GLU A 134 -6.68 9.91 -2.13
N VAL A 135 -6.02 8.79 -1.85
CA VAL A 135 -5.96 7.62 -2.73
C VAL A 135 -7.27 6.83 -2.62
N GLU A 136 -7.89 6.50 -3.76
CA GLU A 136 -9.08 5.65 -3.75
C GLU A 136 -8.78 4.26 -3.15
N PRO A 137 -9.61 3.75 -2.21
CA PRO A 137 -9.39 2.46 -1.55
C PRO A 137 -9.22 1.28 -2.52
N ARG A 138 -9.85 1.39 -3.70
CA ARG A 138 -9.74 0.41 -4.79
C ARG A 138 -8.29 0.11 -5.14
N TRP A 139 -7.43 1.13 -5.25
CA TRP A 139 -6.03 0.95 -5.63
C TRP A 139 -5.24 0.18 -4.58
N ILE A 140 -5.54 0.43 -3.30
CA ILE A 140 -4.93 -0.27 -2.17
C ILE A 140 -5.32 -1.76 -2.20
N VAL A 141 -6.60 -2.05 -2.41
CA VAL A 141 -7.14 -3.41 -2.50
C VAL A 141 -6.59 -4.16 -3.72
N ASP A 142 -6.62 -3.56 -4.91
CA ASP A 142 -6.13 -4.19 -6.14
C ASP A 142 -4.62 -4.46 -6.07
N ALA A 143 -3.84 -3.54 -5.48
CA ALA A 143 -2.41 -3.75 -5.25
C ALA A 143 -2.14 -4.88 -4.25
N ALA A 144 -2.89 -4.94 -3.16
CA ALA A 144 -2.78 -6.00 -2.16
C ALA A 144 -3.14 -7.38 -2.77
N SER A 145 -4.17 -7.43 -3.62
CA SER A 145 -4.59 -8.65 -4.32
C SER A 145 -3.47 -9.20 -5.21
N ARG A 146 -2.85 -8.33 -6.00
CA ARG A 146 -1.72 -8.67 -6.87
C ARG A 146 -0.45 -9.07 -6.11
N ARG A 147 -0.27 -8.62 -4.87
CA ARG A 147 0.79 -9.14 -3.99
C ARG A 147 0.41 -10.50 -3.39
N GLN A 148 -0.84 -10.67 -2.97
CA GLN A 148 -1.31 -11.84 -2.24
C GLN A 148 -1.16 -13.15 -3.03
N LYS A 149 -1.20 -13.10 -4.36
CA LYS A 149 -0.94 -14.28 -5.23
C LYS A 149 0.45 -14.90 -5.06
N TRP A 150 1.40 -14.17 -4.50
CA TRP A 150 2.77 -14.64 -4.26
C TRP A 150 3.07 -14.89 -2.78
N ILE A 151 2.16 -14.53 -1.88
CA ILE A 151 2.36 -14.60 -0.43
C ILE A 151 1.64 -15.85 0.10
N ASP A 152 2.40 -16.75 0.70
CA ASP A 152 1.87 -17.99 1.28
C ASP A 152 1.11 -17.77 2.60
N GLN A 153 1.51 -16.78 3.40
CA GLN A 153 0.71 -16.26 4.52
C GLN A 153 -0.19 -15.09 4.06
N ALA A 154 -0.17 -13.95 4.75
CA ALA A 154 -1.01 -12.80 4.46
C ALA A 154 -0.22 -11.48 4.60
N GLN A 155 -0.94 -10.36 4.52
CA GLN A 155 -0.40 -9.01 4.69
C GLN A 155 -1.31 -8.19 5.62
N SER A 156 -0.70 -7.42 6.52
CA SER A 156 -1.40 -6.40 7.31
C SER A 156 -1.74 -5.24 6.40
N LEU A 157 -3.03 -5.12 6.03
CA LEU A 157 -3.51 -4.13 5.08
C LEU A 157 -4.49 -3.17 5.77
N ASN A 158 -4.02 -1.97 6.06
CA ASN A 158 -4.91 -0.88 6.47
C ASN A 158 -5.71 -0.37 5.27
N LEU A 159 -6.94 0.04 5.51
CA LEU A 159 -7.80 0.67 4.51
C LEU A 159 -8.11 2.09 4.97
N TYR A 160 -7.89 3.07 4.09
CA TYR A 160 -8.13 4.48 4.39
C TYR A 160 -9.33 4.96 3.59
N ILE A 161 -10.39 5.40 4.25
CA ILE A 161 -11.65 5.78 3.56
C ILE A 161 -12.09 7.18 4.02
N ALA A 162 -11.84 8.17 3.16
CA ALA A 162 -12.35 9.53 3.39
C ALA A 162 -13.89 9.57 3.33
N GLY A 163 -14.50 10.22 4.33
CA GLY A 163 -15.96 10.34 4.45
C GLY A 163 -16.64 8.97 4.46
N ALA A 164 -16.17 8.07 5.33
CA ALA A 164 -16.68 6.71 5.47
C ALA A 164 -18.18 6.70 5.76
N ASN A 165 -18.89 5.80 5.07
CA ASN A 165 -20.30 5.52 5.31
C ASN A 165 -20.57 4.04 5.00
N GLY A 166 -21.70 3.50 5.47
CA GLY A 166 -22.03 2.07 5.34
C GLY A 166 -21.93 1.56 3.90
N LYS A 167 -22.35 2.36 2.91
CA LYS A 167 -22.27 1.98 1.48
C LYS A 167 -20.81 1.87 1.00
N LYS A 168 -19.94 2.83 1.36
CA LYS A 168 -18.51 2.78 1.00
C LYS A 168 -17.80 1.61 1.66
N LEU A 169 -18.11 1.33 2.93
CA LEU A 169 -17.55 0.19 3.65
C LEU A 169 -17.98 -1.14 3.00
N ASP A 170 -19.28 -1.31 2.74
CA ASP A 170 -19.82 -2.50 2.09
C ASP A 170 -19.14 -2.78 0.74
N ILE A 171 -19.02 -1.75 -0.11
CA ILE A 171 -18.34 -1.87 -1.41
C ILE A 171 -16.86 -2.25 -1.23
N THR A 172 -16.15 -1.60 -0.31
CA THR A 172 -14.70 -1.80 -0.13
C THR A 172 -14.39 -3.20 0.41
N TYR A 173 -15.12 -3.68 1.42
CA TYR A 173 -14.88 -5.01 1.99
C TYR A 173 -15.35 -6.13 1.08
N LYS A 174 -16.46 -5.97 0.34
CA LYS A 174 -16.86 -6.91 -0.71
C LYS A 174 -15.79 -6.99 -1.80
N MET A 175 -15.25 -5.85 -2.22
CA MET A 175 -14.15 -5.82 -3.18
C MET A 175 -12.92 -6.56 -2.65
N ALA A 176 -12.49 -6.31 -1.41
CA ALA A 176 -11.36 -7.00 -0.80
C ALA A 176 -11.53 -8.54 -0.85
N TRP A 177 -12.73 -9.02 -0.53
CA TRP A 177 -13.06 -10.45 -0.59
C TRP A 177 -13.08 -11.01 -2.03
N LEU A 178 -13.74 -10.30 -2.95
CA LEU A 178 -13.79 -10.66 -4.39
C LEU A 178 -12.39 -10.73 -5.01
N ARG A 179 -11.49 -9.84 -4.58
CA ARG A 179 -10.09 -9.77 -4.99
C ARG A 179 -9.19 -10.77 -4.27
N GLY A 180 -9.76 -11.70 -3.51
CA GLY A 180 -9.03 -12.83 -2.93
C GLY A 180 -8.09 -12.46 -1.79
N LEU A 181 -8.30 -11.32 -1.12
CA LEU A 181 -7.54 -10.98 0.08
C LEU A 181 -7.87 -11.96 1.21
N LYS A 182 -6.84 -12.34 1.96
CA LYS A 182 -6.97 -13.20 3.15
C LYS A 182 -7.35 -12.38 4.39
N THR A 183 -6.86 -11.15 4.49
CA THR A 183 -7.01 -10.29 5.67
C THR A 183 -7.16 -8.82 5.28
N THR A 184 -7.89 -8.08 6.11
CA THR A 184 -7.84 -6.61 6.23
C THR A 184 -7.46 -6.29 7.68
N TYR A 185 -7.03 -5.06 7.98
CA TYR A 185 -6.49 -4.71 9.30
C TYR A 185 -7.24 -3.55 9.96
N TYR A 186 -6.67 -2.34 10.02
CA TYR A 186 -7.40 -1.15 10.49
C TYR A 186 -8.20 -0.47 9.37
N LEU A 187 -9.21 0.29 9.77
CA LEU A 187 -10.04 1.17 8.96
C LEU A 187 -9.88 2.61 9.44
#